data_AF-A0A7C4YPX1-F1
#
_entry.id   AF-A0A7C4YPX1-F1
#
_cell.length_a   1.000
_cell.length_b   1.000
_cell.length_c   1.000
_cell.angle_alpha   90.00
_cell.angle_beta   90.00
_cell.angle_gamma   90.00
#
_symmetry.space_group_name_H-M   'P 1'
#
loop_
_entity.id
_entity.type
_entity.pdbx_description
1 polymer ?
#
loop_
_entity_poly.entity_id
_entity_poly.type
_entity_poly.pdbx_seq_one_letter_code
_entity_poly.pdbx_strand_id
1 'polypeptide(L)'
;MMRKIFIAGAVLIVFPFLLHSQQRQIDFKPFFLTKSWPLVSPGFNDDSVSVETGIFYKNPPSIKIDCSKTKTKVVSLTFYLIRENFQLFKGKNVCFRAKIKRLSGNENPFIQVRFYNLDEKEKKYTYLFGKTEEIKISGSEWADVSFTTEIPAQENVNAANFQIYVNNSQQPSVFLIDECVITETGIKKESENKTEKSVSFFLPSAVDDSPLEIVKDGKAIAVIVISPDPTPTVKYAVEELNEHIKLSTKTTLKIVTDEKETEVPAIHIGETKLSKKLGLSPDILPPDTWVIKRAGNCLIISGGDNNLNIHPLGKNLVPFGTLYATYEFLERFVGVRWYWPGNDGRFVPEHKNIIVNSVNLQGSPSYETRYVFYGIPEGITVEDAWKWWRRMRLGGVSGNPFGMHSFTDWNEKYGKQHPEWFALQLNGERLNEPQDDEHKKGHLCYTNSEVIDKVIEEAREKFNSQPDLKYFTVMPGDSNERYYCQCKNCQSMVRQNEVEGKKYSYAIWSFVNKIAEEIRKTHPDRFI
;
A
#
# COMPACT_ATOMS: atom_id res chain seq x y z
N MET A 1 -2.35 -8.08 52.47
CA MET A 1 -3.59 -7.68 51.78
C MET A 1 -3.26 -7.57 50.28
N MET A 2 -3.28 -8.70 49.58
CA MET A 2 -2.93 -8.81 48.15
C MET A 2 -4.14 -9.42 47.42
N ARG A 3 -4.62 -8.72 46.39
CA ARG A 3 -5.74 -9.18 45.56
C ARG A 3 -5.23 -10.05 44.40
N LYS A 4 -5.95 -11.15 44.18
CA LYS A 4 -5.74 -12.20 43.18
C LYS A 4 -5.91 -11.69 41.75
N ILE A 5 -5.01 -12.09 40.86
CA ILE A 5 -5.24 -12.14 39.41
C ILE A 5 -5.62 -13.58 39.09
N PHE A 6 -6.81 -13.78 38.52
CA PHE A 6 -7.25 -15.05 37.96
C PHE A 6 -6.81 -15.11 36.49
N ILE A 7 -5.95 -16.07 36.15
CA ILE A 7 -5.75 -16.55 34.78
C ILE A 7 -6.51 -17.88 34.70
N ALA A 8 -7.62 -17.90 33.97
CA ALA A 8 -8.36 -19.12 33.68
C ALA A 8 -7.81 -19.74 32.39
N GLY A 9 -7.35 -20.99 32.51
CA GLY A 9 -6.69 -21.75 31.45
C GLY A 9 -7.62 -22.19 30.33
N ALA A 10 -7.08 -22.19 29.11
CA ALA A 10 -7.59 -22.98 28.01
C ALA A 10 -6.92 -24.35 28.05
N VAL A 11 -7.73 -25.40 28.23
CA VAL A 11 -7.31 -26.79 28.17
C VAL A 11 -6.98 -27.13 26.72
N LEU A 12 -5.72 -27.49 26.48
CA LEU A 12 -5.24 -28.05 25.23
C LEU A 12 -5.74 -29.50 25.13
N ILE A 13 -6.83 -29.74 24.39
CA ILE A 13 -7.27 -31.11 24.08
C ILE A 13 -6.50 -31.59 22.85
N VAL A 14 -5.49 -32.42 23.09
CA VAL A 14 -4.76 -33.15 22.06
C VAL A 14 -5.54 -34.42 21.73
N PHE A 15 -6.07 -34.52 20.49
CA PHE A 15 -6.57 -35.79 19.96
C PHE A 15 -5.45 -36.51 19.18
N PRO A 16 -5.12 -37.77 19.50
CA PRO A 16 -4.23 -38.57 18.66
C PRO A 16 -5.08 -39.21 17.55
N PHE A 17 -4.89 -38.79 16.30
CA PHE A 17 -5.50 -39.48 15.16
C PHE A 17 -4.52 -40.48 14.56
N LEU A 18 -4.91 -41.76 14.64
CA LEU A 18 -4.34 -42.86 13.87
C LEU A 18 -4.40 -42.55 12.36
N LEU A 19 -3.30 -42.88 11.68
CA LEU A 19 -3.16 -42.87 10.23
C LEU A 19 -4.12 -43.86 9.56
N HIS A 20 -5.17 -43.34 8.92
CA HIS A 20 -5.84 -43.88 7.73
C HIS A 20 -6.26 -42.70 6.84
N SER A 21 -6.29 -42.91 5.53
CA SER A 21 -6.32 -41.93 4.43
C SER A 21 -7.53 -40.97 4.40
N GLN A 22 -7.61 -40.00 5.31
CA GLN A 22 -8.54 -38.86 5.18
C GLN A 22 -7.92 -37.73 4.36
N GLN A 23 -8.68 -37.25 3.38
CA GLN A 23 -8.37 -36.06 2.57
C GLN A 23 -8.23 -34.86 3.51
N ARG A 24 -7.10 -34.12 3.42
CA ARG A 24 -6.85 -32.95 4.27
C ARG A 24 -7.85 -31.84 3.93
N GLN A 25 -8.56 -31.31 4.92
CA GLN A 25 -9.53 -30.24 4.74
C GLN A 25 -9.58 -29.24 5.90
N ILE A 26 -9.99 -28.01 5.61
CA ILE A 26 -10.29 -26.95 6.60
C ILE A 26 -11.66 -26.35 6.27
N ASP A 27 -12.58 -26.39 7.23
CA ASP A 27 -13.92 -25.79 7.15
C ASP A 27 -13.95 -24.46 7.93
N PHE A 28 -14.38 -23.39 7.28
CA PHE A 28 -14.46 -22.05 7.87
C PHE A 28 -15.85 -21.70 8.44
N LYS A 29 -16.87 -22.52 8.18
CA LYS A 29 -18.25 -22.25 8.63
C LYS A 29 -18.39 -22.10 10.16
N PRO A 30 -17.67 -22.87 11.01
CA PRO A 30 -17.73 -22.68 12.47
C PRO A 30 -17.33 -21.27 12.95
N PHE A 31 -16.56 -20.52 12.15
CA PHE A 31 -16.08 -19.18 12.50
C PHE A 31 -17.03 -18.05 12.08
N PHE A 32 -18.13 -18.37 11.38
CA PHE A 32 -19.08 -17.36 10.90
C PHE A 32 -19.75 -16.63 12.05
N LEU A 33 -20.23 -17.36 13.07
CA LEU A 33 -20.90 -16.79 14.25
C LEU A 33 -19.98 -15.90 15.07
N THR A 34 -18.73 -16.33 15.26
CA THR A 34 -17.76 -15.63 16.09
C THR A 34 -17.10 -14.46 15.36
N LYS A 35 -17.23 -14.37 14.03
CA LYS A 35 -16.56 -13.37 13.17
C LYS A 35 -15.05 -13.28 13.49
N SER A 36 -14.46 -14.43 13.82
CA SER A 36 -13.12 -14.49 14.43
C SER A 36 -12.13 -15.22 13.54
N TRP A 37 -10.85 -15.03 13.85
CA TRP A 37 -9.74 -15.76 13.25
C TRP A 37 -10.05 -17.26 13.10
N PRO A 38 -9.75 -17.89 11.95
CA PRO A 38 -9.03 -17.38 10.76
C PRO A 38 -9.91 -16.67 9.71
N LEU A 39 -11.16 -16.32 10.04
CA LEU A 39 -12.05 -15.52 9.19
C LEU A 39 -11.90 -14.03 9.52
N VAL A 40 -11.67 -13.20 8.50
CA VAL A 40 -11.49 -11.74 8.69
C VAL A 40 -12.21 -10.97 7.59
N SER A 41 -12.86 -9.87 7.96
CA SER A 41 -13.40 -8.89 7.04
C SER A 41 -13.35 -7.49 7.67
N PRO A 42 -12.85 -6.46 6.96
CA PRO A 42 -13.05 -5.07 7.38
C PRO A 42 -14.54 -4.69 7.48
N GLY A 43 -15.39 -5.31 6.66
CA GLY A 43 -16.81 -5.03 6.60
C GLY A 43 -17.61 -5.52 7.81
N PHE A 44 -16.99 -6.26 8.73
CA PHE A 44 -17.63 -6.57 10.01
C PHE A 44 -17.82 -5.32 10.89
N ASN A 45 -17.02 -4.27 10.69
CA ASN A 45 -17.08 -3.04 11.49
C ASN A 45 -18.19 -2.08 11.04
N ASP A 46 -18.52 -2.06 9.74
CA ASP A 46 -19.52 -1.18 9.14
C ASP A 46 -20.80 -1.94 8.70
N ASP A 47 -20.91 -3.22 9.11
CA ASP A 47 -21.99 -4.15 8.77
C ASP A 47 -22.19 -4.41 7.27
N SER A 48 -21.26 -3.99 6.40
CA SER A 48 -21.21 -4.40 4.99
C SER A 48 -20.87 -5.88 4.84
N VAL A 49 -20.33 -6.51 5.88
CA VAL A 49 -20.27 -7.96 6.03
C VAL A 49 -20.93 -8.34 7.36
N SER A 50 -21.92 -9.22 7.31
CA SER A 50 -22.73 -9.59 8.48
C SER A 50 -23.11 -11.06 8.49
N VAL A 51 -23.45 -11.59 9.66
CA VAL A 51 -23.97 -12.96 9.81
C VAL A 51 -25.43 -12.97 9.41
N GLU A 52 -25.83 -13.93 8.58
CA GLU A 52 -27.21 -14.12 8.13
C GLU A 52 -27.72 -15.49 8.58
N THR A 53 -28.80 -15.50 9.34
CA THR A 53 -29.39 -16.73 9.90
C THR A 53 -30.67 -17.15 9.18
N GLY A 54 -31.30 -16.27 8.40
CA GLY A 54 -32.56 -16.55 7.71
C GLY A 54 -32.38 -17.22 6.35
N ILE A 55 -31.29 -16.95 5.64
CA ILE A 55 -31.01 -17.51 4.32
C ILE A 55 -29.62 -18.15 4.33
N PHE A 56 -29.57 -19.47 4.17
CA PHE A 56 -28.35 -20.28 4.17
C PHE A 56 -28.51 -21.45 3.20
N TYR A 57 -27.41 -22.15 2.89
CA TYR A 57 -27.44 -23.24 1.91
C TYR A 57 -27.93 -24.56 2.52
N LYS A 58 -27.30 -25.03 3.61
CA LYS A 58 -27.67 -26.29 4.30
C LYS A 58 -28.11 -26.06 5.74
N ASN A 59 -27.26 -25.43 6.53
CA ASN A 59 -27.48 -25.12 7.94
C ASN A 59 -27.07 -23.68 8.22
N PRO A 60 -27.70 -22.98 9.15
CA PRO A 60 -27.30 -21.62 9.51
C PRO A 60 -25.94 -21.61 10.24
N PRO A 61 -25.22 -20.47 10.21
CA PRO A 61 -25.49 -19.27 9.43
C PRO A 61 -24.80 -19.27 8.05
N SER A 62 -25.15 -18.30 7.20
CA SER A 62 -24.33 -17.83 6.07
C SER A 62 -23.72 -16.45 6.38
N ILE A 63 -22.80 -15.97 5.53
CA ILE A 63 -22.28 -14.60 5.59
C ILE A 63 -22.89 -13.75 4.48
N LYS A 64 -23.48 -12.62 4.85
CA LYS A 64 -23.99 -11.60 3.93
C LYS A 64 -22.94 -10.54 3.66
N ILE A 65 -22.69 -10.27 2.38
CA ILE A 65 -21.95 -9.11 1.90
C ILE A 65 -22.97 -8.14 1.29
N ASP A 66 -23.06 -6.93 1.83
CA ASP A 66 -23.97 -5.87 1.41
C ASP A 66 -23.17 -4.61 1.07
N CYS A 67 -22.88 -4.42 -0.22
CA CYS A 67 -22.06 -3.30 -0.70
C CYS A 67 -22.74 -1.95 -0.49
N SER A 68 -24.05 -1.89 -0.25
CA SER A 68 -24.79 -0.63 -0.08
C SER A 68 -24.47 0.06 1.25
N LYS A 69 -23.93 -0.68 2.21
CA LYS A 69 -23.63 -0.20 3.56
C LYS A 69 -22.27 0.47 3.71
N THR A 70 -21.47 0.52 2.64
CA THR A 70 -20.12 1.07 2.71
C THR A 70 -19.78 1.90 1.48
N LYS A 71 -18.88 2.88 1.67
CA LYS A 71 -18.32 3.70 0.57
C LYS A 71 -16.95 3.19 0.12
N THR A 72 -16.44 2.11 0.72
CA THR A 72 -15.16 1.52 0.32
C THR A 72 -15.27 0.98 -1.10
N LYS A 73 -14.18 1.05 -1.87
CA LYS A 73 -14.15 0.55 -3.25
C LYS A 73 -14.29 -0.97 -3.34
N VAL A 74 -13.99 -1.70 -2.26
CA VAL A 74 -14.01 -3.17 -2.22
C VAL A 74 -14.56 -3.65 -0.88
N VAL A 75 -15.48 -4.62 -0.93
CA VAL A 75 -15.96 -5.37 0.25
C VAL A 75 -15.48 -6.80 0.12
N SER A 76 -14.95 -7.39 1.20
CA SER A 76 -14.31 -8.71 1.12
C SER A 76 -14.48 -9.57 2.36
N LEU A 77 -14.43 -10.89 2.16
CA LEU A 77 -14.41 -11.92 3.18
C LEU A 77 -13.16 -12.77 2.99
N THR A 78 -12.27 -12.82 3.99
CA THR A 78 -10.93 -13.40 3.88
C THR A 78 -10.75 -14.60 4.82
N PHE A 79 -10.15 -15.66 4.30
CA PHE A 79 -9.92 -16.95 4.96
C PHE A 79 -8.42 -17.22 5.01
N TYR A 80 -7.81 -17.17 6.20
CA TYR A 80 -6.37 -17.30 6.36
C TYR A 80 -5.90 -18.75 6.54
N LEU A 81 -4.80 -19.08 5.88
CA LEU A 81 -3.98 -20.28 6.07
C LEU A 81 -2.59 -19.88 6.54
N ILE A 82 -2.32 -20.01 7.83
CA ILE A 82 -0.99 -19.77 8.41
C ILE A 82 -0.56 -20.92 9.31
N ARG A 83 0.71 -20.94 9.71
CA ARG A 83 1.24 -21.91 10.68
C ARG A 83 0.85 -23.34 10.32
N GLU A 84 0.29 -24.11 11.24
CA GLU A 84 -0.16 -25.48 11.03
C GLU A 84 -1.12 -25.63 9.84
N ASN A 85 -2.03 -24.67 9.64
CA ASN A 85 -3.00 -24.70 8.54
C ASN A 85 -2.33 -24.49 7.18
N PHE A 86 -1.28 -23.68 7.10
CA PHE A 86 -0.49 -23.53 5.88
C PHE A 86 0.36 -24.77 5.61
N GLN A 87 1.05 -25.28 6.65
CA GLN A 87 1.90 -26.47 6.53
C GLN A 87 1.12 -27.71 6.12
N LEU A 88 -0.16 -27.80 6.49
CA LEU A 88 -1.06 -28.88 6.09
C LEU A 88 -1.12 -29.04 4.56
N PHE A 89 -1.03 -27.94 3.83
CA PHE A 89 -1.20 -27.87 2.37
C PHE A 89 0.07 -27.49 1.60
N LYS A 90 1.17 -27.13 2.27
CA LYS A 90 2.41 -26.71 1.60
C LYS A 90 2.91 -27.74 0.58
N GLY A 91 3.15 -27.30 -0.66
CA GLY A 91 3.55 -28.14 -1.78
C GLY A 91 2.44 -28.99 -2.38
N LYS A 92 1.16 -28.67 -2.13
CA LYS A 92 0.01 -29.47 -2.57
C LYS A 92 -0.95 -28.66 -3.40
N ASN A 93 -1.67 -29.36 -4.28
CA ASN A 93 -2.84 -28.81 -4.93
C ASN A 93 -4.01 -28.77 -3.95
N VAL A 94 -4.68 -27.62 -3.91
CA VAL A 94 -5.88 -27.41 -3.11
C VAL A 94 -7.01 -26.87 -3.95
N CYS A 95 -8.23 -27.14 -3.52
CA CYS A 95 -9.45 -26.56 -4.04
C CYS A 95 -10.18 -25.85 -2.89
N PHE A 96 -10.35 -24.54 -3.04
CA PHE A 96 -11.29 -23.75 -2.24
C PHE A 96 -12.68 -23.91 -2.85
N ARG A 97 -13.65 -24.32 -2.04
CA ARG A 97 -15.06 -24.41 -2.41
C ARG A 97 -15.90 -23.50 -1.52
N ALA A 98 -16.92 -22.90 -2.11
CA ALA A 98 -17.96 -22.19 -1.39
C ALA A 98 -19.28 -22.25 -2.17
N LYS A 99 -20.37 -21.91 -1.51
CA LYS A 99 -21.67 -21.61 -2.10
C LYS A 99 -21.88 -20.11 -2.06
N ILE A 100 -22.35 -19.53 -3.17
CA ILE A 100 -22.64 -18.11 -3.26
C ILE A 100 -24.02 -17.88 -3.85
N LYS A 101 -24.78 -16.95 -3.29
CA LYS A 101 -26.11 -16.57 -3.80
C LYS A 101 -26.21 -15.06 -3.91
N ARG A 102 -26.63 -14.57 -5.07
CA ARG A 102 -26.90 -13.16 -5.33
C ARG A 102 -28.32 -12.83 -4.86
N LEU A 103 -28.45 -11.80 -4.03
CA LEU A 103 -29.76 -11.25 -3.61
C LEU A 103 -30.16 -10.04 -4.45
N SER A 104 -29.20 -9.19 -4.83
CA SER A 104 -29.45 -8.01 -5.67
C SER A 104 -28.19 -7.51 -6.42
N GLY A 105 -28.41 -6.65 -7.42
CA GLY A 105 -27.38 -6.04 -8.28
C GLY A 105 -26.81 -7.00 -9.34
N ASN A 106 -25.98 -6.49 -10.26
CA ASN A 106 -25.52 -7.23 -11.45
C ASN A 106 -24.01 -7.51 -11.49
N GLU A 107 -23.22 -6.98 -10.55
CA GLU A 107 -21.77 -7.15 -10.52
C GLU A 107 -21.37 -8.59 -10.18
N ASN A 108 -20.26 -9.10 -10.69
CA ASN A 108 -19.75 -10.41 -10.27
C ASN A 108 -18.75 -10.26 -9.12
N PRO A 109 -18.81 -11.13 -8.10
CA PRO A 109 -17.74 -11.24 -7.11
C PRO A 109 -16.49 -11.87 -7.74
N PHE A 110 -15.37 -11.71 -7.07
CA PHE A 110 -14.10 -12.32 -7.42
C PHE A 110 -13.64 -13.21 -6.27
N ILE A 111 -12.88 -14.26 -6.60
CA ILE A 111 -12.13 -15.05 -5.63
C ILE A 111 -10.64 -14.91 -5.95
N GLN A 112 -9.82 -14.75 -4.92
CA GLN A 112 -8.38 -14.76 -5.06
C GLN A 112 -7.69 -15.57 -3.97
N VAL A 113 -6.50 -16.07 -4.29
CA VAL A 113 -5.53 -16.56 -3.32
C VAL A 113 -4.34 -15.61 -3.30
N ARG A 114 -3.82 -15.30 -2.12
CA ARG A 114 -2.60 -14.52 -1.93
C ARG A 114 -1.64 -15.30 -1.06
N PHE A 115 -0.39 -15.34 -1.45
CA PHE A 115 0.71 -16.01 -0.77
C PHE A 115 1.62 -14.98 -0.11
N TYR A 116 2.15 -15.33 1.06
CA TYR A 116 2.86 -14.41 1.94
C TYR A 116 4.12 -15.06 2.53
N ASN A 117 5.07 -14.19 2.86
CA ASN A 117 6.08 -14.43 3.88
C ASN A 117 5.63 -13.72 5.16
N LEU A 118 5.35 -14.52 6.18
CA LEU A 118 5.02 -14.12 7.53
C LEU A 118 6.27 -14.24 8.40
N ASP A 119 6.82 -13.10 8.80
CA ASP A 119 7.84 -13.03 9.84
C ASP A 119 7.14 -12.89 11.20
N GLU A 120 7.15 -13.98 11.99
CA GLU A 120 6.47 -14.00 13.29
C GLU A 120 7.19 -13.17 14.36
N LYS A 121 8.50 -12.97 14.23
CA LYS A 121 9.29 -12.18 15.21
C LYS A 121 8.99 -10.70 15.05
N GLU A 122 9.00 -10.24 13.81
CA GLU A 122 8.75 -8.83 13.46
C GLU A 122 7.26 -8.52 13.23
N LYS A 123 6.39 -9.53 13.35
CA LYS A 123 4.94 -9.45 13.03
C LYS A 123 4.67 -8.87 11.64
N LYS A 124 5.56 -9.15 10.68
CA LYS A 124 5.51 -8.59 9.33
C LYS A 124 4.85 -9.58 8.37
N TYR A 125 3.80 -9.12 7.69
CA TYR A 125 3.13 -9.85 6.60
C TYR A 125 3.57 -9.27 5.25
N THR A 126 4.40 -10.01 4.52
CA THR A 126 4.88 -9.58 3.21
C THR A 126 4.14 -10.38 2.14
N TYR A 127 3.23 -9.74 1.40
CA TYR A 127 2.61 -10.35 0.22
C TYR A 127 3.67 -10.71 -0.81
N LEU A 128 3.60 -11.89 -1.42
CA LEU A 128 4.56 -12.41 -2.40
C LEU A 128 3.98 -12.46 -3.82
N PHE A 129 2.82 -13.07 -3.96
CA PHE A 129 2.10 -13.20 -5.23
C PHE A 129 0.72 -13.80 -4.96
N GLY A 130 -0.14 -13.78 -5.98
CA GLY A 130 -1.48 -14.31 -5.87
C GLY A 130 -2.06 -14.65 -7.23
N LYS A 131 -3.29 -15.13 -7.21
CA LYS A 131 -4.10 -15.44 -8.39
C LYS A 131 -5.53 -15.02 -8.08
N THR A 132 -6.20 -14.45 -9.07
CA THR A 132 -7.57 -13.96 -8.98
C THR A 132 -8.41 -14.50 -10.14
N GLU A 133 -9.65 -14.87 -9.86
CA GLU A 133 -10.64 -15.30 -10.84
C GLU A 133 -12.00 -14.64 -10.55
N GLU A 134 -12.73 -14.30 -11.61
CA GLU A 134 -14.11 -13.82 -11.50
C GLU A 134 -15.05 -15.00 -11.21
N ILE A 135 -15.96 -14.82 -10.24
CA ILE A 135 -17.01 -15.79 -9.91
C ILE A 135 -18.25 -15.44 -10.75
N LYS A 136 -18.52 -16.26 -11.76
CA LYS A 136 -19.71 -16.10 -12.61
C LYS A 136 -20.93 -16.66 -11.89
N ILE A 137 -21.91 -15.79 -11.64
CA ILE A 137 -23.18 -16.17 -11.00
C ILE A 137 -24.32 -15.89 -11.98
N SER A 138 -25.03 -16.93 -12.40
CA SER A 138 -26.23 -16.82 -13.24
C SER A 138 -27.49 -16.91 -12.36
N GLY A 139 -28.20 -15.80 -12.19
CA GLY A 139 -29.49 -15.76 -11.50
C GLY A 139 -29.41 -15.64 -9.97
N SER A 140 -30.52 -15.97 -9.30
CA SER A 140 -30.74 -15.81 -7.85
C SER A 140 -30.62 -17.12 -7.05
N GLU A 141 -30.18 -18.21 -7.68
CA GLU A 141 -29.94 -19.49 -7.01
C GLU A 141 -28.54 -19.58 -6.40
N TRP A 142 -28.33 -20.55 -5.52
CA TRP A 142 -27.01 -20.85 -4.97
C TRP A 142 -26.10 -21.44 -6.07
N ALA A 143 -25.00 -20.75 -6.37
CA ALA A 143 -23.97 -21.18 -7.30
C ALA A 143 -22.78 -21.79 -6.57
N ASP A 144 -22.08 -22.71 -7.25
CA ASP A 144 -20.83 -23.28 -6.79
C ASP A 144 -19.65 -22.35 -7.11
N VAL A 145 -18.83 -22.09 -6.10
CA VAL A 145 -17.51 -21.49 -6.24
C VAL A 145 -16.50 -22.62 -6.11
N SER A 146 -15.63 -22.76 -7.11
CA SER A 146 -14.52 -23.71 -7.10
C SER A 146 -13.27 -23.01 -7.61
N PHE A 147 -12.27 -22.88 -6.75
CA PHE A 147 -11.00 -22.24 -7.09
C PHE A 147 -9.84 -23.16 -6.75
N THR A 148 -9.10 -23.58 -7.77
CA THR A 148 -7.99 -24.53 -7.63
C THR A 148 -6.65 -23.82 -7.77
N THR A 149 -5.73 -24.14 -6.88
CA THR A 149 -4.37 -23.59 -6.86
C THR A 149 -3.40 -24.54 -6.17
N GLU A 150 -2.12 -24.45 -6.51
CA GLU A 150 -1.05 -25.11 -5.75
C GLU A 150 -0.62 -24.17 -4.62
N ILE A 151 -0.50 -24.70 -3.39
CA ILE A 151 0.19 -24.00 -2.31
C ILE A 151 1.70 -24.21 -2.50
N PRO A 152 2.50 -23.15 -2.77
CA PRO A 152 3.91 -23.30 -3.13
C PRO A 152 4.73 -24.01 -2.05
N ALA A 153 5.64 -24.88 -2.47
CA ALA A 153 6.61 -25.53 -1.59
C ALA A 153 7.78 -24.61 -1.17
N GLN A 154 7.88 -23.41 -1.76
CA GLN A 154 8.98 -22.47 -1.54
C GLN A 154 9.15 -22.12 -0.05
N GLU A 155 10.39 -22.03 0.42
CA GLU A 155 10.69 -21.78 1.84
C GLU A 155 10.17 -20.42 2.30
N ASN A 156 10.35 -19.38 1.47
CA ASN A 156 9.90 -18.03 1.74
C ASN A 156 8.37 -17.87 1.70
N VAL A 157 7.60 -18.85 1.22
CA VAL A 157 6.14 -18.85 1.30
C VAL A 157 5.72 -19.68 2.51
N ASN A 158 5.11 -19.04 3.51
CA ASN A 158 4.71 -19.67 4.77
C ASN A 158 3.31 -19.27 5.26
N ALA A 159 2.59 -18.46 4.49
CA ALA A 159 1.20 -18.11 4.74
C ALA A 159 0.45 -17.88 3.42
N ALA A 160 -0.87 -18.08 3.45
CA ALA A 160 -1.78 -17.74 2.36
C ALA A 160 -3.11 -17.22 2.90
N ASN A 161 -3.87 -16.52 2.06
CA ASN A 161 -5.30 -16.36 2.30
C ASN A 161 -6.08 -16.55 1.00
N PHE A 162 -7.29 -17.08 1.15
CA PHE A 162 -8.33 -17.01 0.12
C PHE A 162 -9.24 -15.84 0.45
N GLN A 163 -9.67 -15.09 -0.55
CA GLN A 163 -10.52 -13.92 -0.35
C GLN A 163 -11.59 -13.90 -1.42
N ILE A 164 -12.85 -13.85 -1.00
CA ILE A 164 -13.97 -13.50 -1.88
C ILE A 164 -14.21 -12.00 -1.71
N TYR A 165 -14.24 -11.25 -2.80
CA TYR A 165 -14.44 -9.81 -2.76
C TYR A 165 -15.33 -9.31 -3.89
N VAL A 166 -15.90 -8.12 -3.69
CA VAL A 166 -16.78 -7.43 -4.64
C VAL A 166 -16.27 -6.01 -4.79
N ASN A 167 -16.15 -5.54 -6.04
CA ASN A 167 -15.90 -4.13 -6.31
C ASN A 167 -17.20 -3.36 -6.10
N ASN A 168 -17.16 -2.32 -5.26
CA ASN A 168 -18.31 -1.49 -4.97
C ASN A 168 -18.56 -0.54 -6.16
N SER A 169 -19.64 -0.77 -6.90
CA SER A 169 -20.04 0.05 -8.05
C SER A 169 -21.17 1.01 -7.69
N GLN A 170 -21.62 1.84 -8.63
CA GLN A 170 -22.75 2.76 -8.40
C GLN A 170 -24.08 2.03 -8.10
N GLN A 171 -24.18 0.74 -8.45
CA GLN A 171 -25.33 -0.10 -8.12
C GLN A 171 -24.87 -1.22 -7.16
N PRO A 172 -24.98 -1.01 -5.84
CA PRO A 172 -24.44 -1.95 -4.87
C PRO A 172 -25.13 -3.32 -4.96
N SER A 173 -24.31 -4.37 -5.03
CA SER A 173 -24.76 -5.76 -5.00
C SER A 173 -24.79 -6.33 -3.58
N VAL A 174 -25.67 -7.32 -3.38
CA VAL A 174 -25.78 -8.07 -2.12
C VAL A 174 -25.62 -9.56 -2.40
N PHE A 175 -24.75 -10.22 -1.64
CA PHE A 175 -24.45 -11.65 -1.76
C PHE A 175 -24.53 -12.36 -0.42
N LEU A 176 -24.82 -13.66 -0.48
CA LEU A 176 -24.65 -14.60 0.61
C LEU A 176 -23.56 -15.60 0.26
N ILE A 177 -22.70 -15.91 1.21
CA ILE A 177 -21.60 -16.87 1.08
C ILE A 177 -21.78 -17.94 2.16
N ASP A 178 -21.66 -19.20 1.77
CA ASP A 178 -21.80 -20.36 2.67
C ASP A 178 -20.83 -21.51 2.29
N GLU A 179 -20.67 -22.49 3.16
CA GLU A 179 -19.90 -23.73 2.94
C GLU A 179 -18.45 -23.51 2.44
N CYS A 180 -17.74 -22.54 3.04
CA CYS A 180 -16.36 -22.22 2.69
C CYS A 180 -15.38 -23.29 3.20
N VAL A 181 -14.84 -24.10 2.30
CA VAL A 181 -13.96 -25.23 2.63
C VAL A 181 -12.74 -25.26 1.73
N ILE A 182 -11.56 -25.52 2.31
CA ILE A 182 -10.33 -25.80 1.55
C ILE A 182 -10.03 -27.29 1.66
N THR A 183 -9.78 -27.95 0.53
CA THR A 183 -9.47 -29.39 0.48
C THR A 183 -8.24 -29.66 -0.38
N GLU A 184 -7.40 -30.61 0.03
CA GLU A 184 -6.34 -31.16 -0.83
C GLU A 184 -6.96 -31.89 -2.03
N THR A 185 -6.47 -31.66 -3.24
CA THR A 185 -6.86 -32.43 -4.43
C THR A 185 -5.78 -33.46 -4.78
N GLY A 186 -6.17 -34.72 -4.91
CA GLY A 186 -5.24 -35.78 -5.35
C GLY A 186 -4.85 -35.59 -6.82
N ILE A 187 -3.63 -35.96 -7.19
CA ILE A 187 -3.17 -35.98 -8.59
C ILE A 187 -3.93 -37.11 -9.31
N LYS A 188 -5.10 -36.84 -9.85
CA LYS A 188 -5.72 -37.69 -10.87
C LYS A 188 -5.37 -37.12 -12.24
N LYS A 189 -4.47 -37.81 -12.97
CA LYS A 189 -4.48 -37.81 -14.43
C LYS A 189 -5.77 -38.54 -14.84
N GLU A 190 -6.86 -37.82 -15.05
CA GLU A 190 -8.06 -38.38 -15.66
C GLU A 190 -8.22 -37.88 -17.09
N SER A 191 -8.55 -38.86 -17.92
CA SER A 191 -8.67 -38.89 -19.37
C SER A 191 -9.65 -37.88 -19.94
N GLU A 192 -9.35 -37.48 -21.17
CA GLU A 192 -10.23 -36.80 -22.11
C GLU A 192 -11.70 -37.25 -22.00
N ASN A 193 -12.58 -36.33 -21.58
CA ASN A 193 -13.91 -36.25 -22.16
C ASN A 193 -14.47 -34.82 -22.11
N LYS A 194 -15.10 -34.48 -23.22
CA LYS A 194 -15.49 -33.15 -23.69
C LYS A 194 -16.57 -32.53 -22.80
N THR A 195 -16.34 -31.25 -22.48
CA THR A 195 -17.23 -30.06 -22.53
C THR A 195 -17.19 -29.26 -21.23
N GLU A 196 -16.26 -28.32 -21.16
CA GLU A 196 -16.46 -26.93 -20.74
C GLU A 196 -15.11 -26.23 -20.86
N LYS A 197 -15.07 -25.14 -21.62
CA LYS A 197 -13.86 -24.31 -21.78
C LYS A 197 -13.63 -23.50 -20.50
N SER A 198 -13.28 -24.15 -19.40
CA SER A 198 -12.48 -23.50 -18.37
C SER A 198 -11.05 -23.51 -18.89
N VAL A 199 -10.60 -22.39 -19.43
CA VAL A 199 -9.20 -22.27 -19.80
C VAL A 199 -8.40 -22.26 -18.50
N SER A 200 -7.84 -23.42 -18.16
CA SER A 200 -6.82 -23.58 -17.15
C SER A 200 -5.59 -22.77 -17.60
N PHE A 201 -5.58 -21.47 -17.32
CA PHE A 201 -4.40 -20.62 -17.44
C PHE A 201 -3.59 -20.67 -16.14
N PHE A 202 -3.17 -21.88 -15.77
CA PHE A 202 -1.74 -22.04 -15.64
C PHE A 202 -1.31 -22.71 -16.95
N LEU A 203 -0.68 -21.93 -17.83
CA LEU A 203 0.60 -22.47 -18.28
C LEU A 203 1.30 -22.81 -16.96
N PRO A 204 1.73 -24.06 -16.71
CA PRO A 204 2.85 -24.19 -15.82
C PRO A 204 3.81 -23.09 -16.27
N SER A 205 4.45 -22.37 -15.35
CA SER A 205 5.79 -22.02 -15.77
C SER A 205 6.44 -23.40 -15.96
N ALA A 206 6.36 -23.95 -17.19
CA ALA A 206 7.58 -24.32 -17.85
C ALA A 206 8.47 -23.15 -17.49
N VAL A 207 9.37 -23.41 -16.54
CA VAL A 207 10.44 -22.48 -16.26
C VAL A 207 11.01 -22.32 -17.65
N ASP A 208 10.66 -21.21 -18.29
CA ASP A 208 11.21 -20.89 -19.57
C ASP A 208 12.61 -20.44 -19.19
N ASP A 209 13.47 -21.44 -19.04
CA ASP A 209 14.88 -21.31 -18.73
C ASP A 209 15.60 -20.59 -19.88
N SER A 210 14.92 -20.40 -21.02
CA SER A 210 15.47 -19.56 -22.07
C SER A 210 15.61 -18.12 -21.55
N PRO A 211 16.78 -17.51 -21.73
CA PRO A 211 17.04 -16.15 -21.26
C PRO A 211 16.14 -15.12 -21.96
N LEU A 212 15.51 -14.20 -21.21
CA LEU A 212 14.81 -13.06 -21.79
C LEU A 212 15.84 -12.04 -22.24
N GLU A 213 16.05 -11.92 -23.54
CA GLU A 213 16.98 -10.95 -24.11
C GLU A 213 16.30 -9.58 -24.20
N ILE A 214 16.79 -8.61 -23.42
CA ILE A 214 16.34 -7.22 -23.49
C ILE A 214 17.15 -6.45 -24.53
N VAL A 215 18.47 -6.62 -24.47
CA VAL A 215 19.44 -6.13 -25.44
C VAL A 215 20.35 -7.29 -25.83
N LYS A 216 20.62 -7.45 -27.12
CA LYS A 216 21.54 -8.47 -27.65
C LYS A 216 22.50 -7.82 -28.65
N ASP A 217 23.80 -8.03 -28.48
CA ASP A 217 24.86 -7.48 -29.32
C ASP A 217 24.74 -5.96 -29.55
N GLY A 218 24.35 -5.24 -28.49
CA GLY A 218 24.12 -3.80 -28.51
C GLY A 218 22.85 -3.35 -29.23
N LYS A 219 21.95 -4.26 -29.60
CA LYS A 219 20.68 -3.96 -30.29
C LYS A 219 19.48 -4.22 -29.38
N ALA A 220 18.46 -3.37 -29.47
CA ALA A 220 17.23 -3.52 -28.72
C ALA A 220 16.46 -4.74 -29.25
N ILE A 221 16.17 -5.69 -28.37
CA ILE A 221 15.32 -6.84 -28.67
C ILE A 221 13.93 -6.64 -28.04
N ALA A 222 13.90 -6.06 -26.84
CA ALA A 222 12.67 -5.76 -26.13
C ALA A 222 12.09 -4.38 -26.43
N VAL A 223 10.81 -4.21 -26.11
CA VAL A 223 10.11 -2.93 -26.02
C VAL A 223 9.70 -2.63 -24.59
N ILE A 224 9.52 -1.34 -24.26
CA ILE A 224 8.90 -0.90 -23.01
C ILE A 224 7.41 -0.69 -23.29
N VAL A 225 6.55 -1.31 -22.48
CA VAL A 225 5.10 -1.24 -22.59
C VAL A 225 4.53 -0.50 -21.38
N ILE A 226 3.70 0.51 -21.63
CA ILE A 226 3.01 1.32 -20.63
C ILE A 226 1.52 1.49 -20.96
N SER A 227 0.73 2.03 -20.04
CA SER A 227 -0.65 2.44 -20.34
C SER A 227 -0.67 3.59 -21.37
N PRO A 228 -1.81 3.80 -22.07
CA PRO A 228 -2.02 4.97 -22.93
C PRO A 228 -1.93 6.30 -22.18
N ASP A 229 -2.31 6.29 -20.90
CA ASP A 229 -2.24 7.44 -20.00
C ASP A 229 -1.38 7.10 -18.77
N PRO A 230 -0.04 7.16 -18.90
CA PRO A 230 0.87 6.82 -17.81
C PRO A 230 1.01 7.99 -16.85
N THR A 231 1.06 7.69 -15.54
CA THR A 231 1.30 8.70 -14.50
C THR A 231 2.70 9.33 -14.67
N PRO A 232 2.94 10.54 -14.14
CA PRO A 232 4.27 11.15 -14.14
C PRO A 232 5.34 10.26 -13.50
N THR A 233 5.00 9.48 -12.47
CA THR A 233 5.90 8.46 -11.88
C THR A 233 6.32 7.43 -12.93
N VAL A 234 5.37 6.86 -13.68
CA VAL A 234 5.66 5.86 -14.73
C VAL A 234 6.47 6.47 -15.85
N LYS A 235 6.13 7.68 -16.31
CA LYS A 235 6.89 8.39 -17.36
C LYS A 235 8.36 8.56 -16.94
N TYR A 236 8.59 9.08 -15.74
CA TYR A 236 9.95 9.25 -15.22
C TYR A 236 10.68 7.92 -15.00
N ALA A 237 9.99 6.87 -14.58
CA ALA A 237 10.56 5.53 -14.45
C ALA A 237 11.00 4.96 -15.82
N VAL A 238 10.24 5.20 -16.89
CA VAL A 238 10.61 4.82 -18.26
C VAL A 238 11.84 5.62 -18.72
N GLU A 239 11.90 6.92 -18.42
CA GLU A 239 13.03 7.78 -18.74
C GLU A 239 14.31 7.30 -18.06
N GLU A 240 14.28 7.07 -16.73
CA GLU A 240 15.43 6.55 -16.00
C GLU A 240 15.84 5.16 -16.53
N LEU A 241 14.90 4.26 -16.82
CA LEU A 241 15.24 2.95 -17.40
C LEU A 241 15.97 3.09 -18.73
N ASN A 242 15.40 3.85 -19.68
CA ASN A 242 15.96 3.99 -21.02
C ASN A 242 17.28 4.77 -21.04
N GLU A 243 17.43 5.80 -20.20
CA GLU A 243 18.68 6.54 -20.06
C GLU A 243 19.82 5.60 -19.63
N HIS A 244 19.60 4.79 -18.60
CA HIS A 244 20.64 3.92 -18.06
C HIS A 244 20.92 2.72 -18.97
N ILE A 245 19.90 2.18 -19.67
CA ILE A 245 20.12 1.18 -20.74
C ILE A 245 20.96 1.78 -21.87
N LYS A 246 20.69 3.03 -22.29
CA LYS A 246 21.47 3.72 -23.32
C LYS A 246 22.91 3.97 -22.89
N LEU A 247 23.14 4.41 -21.66
CA LEU A 247 24.50 4.61 -21.14
C LEU A 247 25.29 3.30 -21.14
N SER A 248 24.65 2.21 -20.70
CA SER A 248 25.24 0.88 -20.61
C SER A 248 25.49 0.22 -21.96
N THR A 249 24.53 0.30 -22.89
CA THR A 249 24.52 -0.51 -24.12
C THR A 249 24.62 0.28 -25.43
N LYS A 250 24.59 1.62 -25.33
CA LYS A 250 24.49 2.58 -26.46
C LYS A 250 23.20 2.48 -27.26
N THR A 251 22.18 1.78 -26.76
CA THR A 251 20.88 1.56 -27.40
C THR A 251 19.72 2.01 -26.51
N THR A 252 18.61 2.41 -27.12
CA THR A 252 17.35 2.74 -26.45
C THR A 252 16.27 1.75 -26.84
N LEU A 253 15.41 1.37 -25.89
CA LEU A 253 14.23 0.54 -26.15
C LEU A 253 13.07 1.40 -26.64
N LYS A 254 12.32 0.90 -27.62
CA LYS A 254 11.10 1.55 -28.10
C LYS A 254 10.02 1.51 -27.04
N ILE A 255 9.33 2.62 -26.82
CA ILE A 255 8.18 2.73 -25.92
C ILE A 255 6.90 2.52 -26.74
N VAL A 256 6.00 1.66 -26.28
CA VAL A 256 4.70 1.38 -26.89
C VAL A 256 3.61 1.34 -25.82
N THR A 257 2.34 1.46 -26.23
CA THR A 257 1.18 1.31 -25.34
C THR A 257 0.68 -0.14 -25.33
N ASP A 258 0.02 -0.53 -24.25
CA ASP A 258 -0.61 -1.85 -24.10
C ASP A 258 -1.97 -2.02 -24.85
N GLU A 259 -2.27 -1.10 -25.77
CA GLU A 259 -3.43 -1.21 -26.66
C GLU A 259 -3.29 -2.35 -27.65
N LYS A 260 -2.04 -2.69 -28.01
CA LYS A 260 -1.70 -3.78 -28.91
C LYS A 260 -0.78 -4.77 -28.20
N GLU A 261 -0.99 -6.05 -28.46
CA GLU A 261 -0.03 -7.07 -28.04
C GLU A 261 1.29 -6.91 -28.80
N THR A 262 2.38 -7.30 -28.15
CA THR A 262 3.72 -7.28 -28.73
C THR A 262 4.20 -8.70 -28.94
N GLU A 263 4.73 -8.98 -30.12
CA GLU A 263 5.31 -10.28 -30.49
C GLU A 263 6.77 -10.41 -30.01
N VAL A 264 7.41 -9.29 -29.67
CA VAL A 264 8.78 -9.23 -29.15
C VAL A 264 8.80 -9.16 -27.62
N PRO A 265 9.93 -9.48 -26.97
CA PRO A 265 10.09 -9.32 -25.52
C PRO A 265 9.59 -7.97 -25.01
N ALA A 266 8.94 -7.96 -23.86
CA ALA A 266 8.23 -6.77 -23.37
C ALA A 266 8.56 -6.47 -21.92
N ILE A 267 8.90 -5.21 -21.62
CA ILE A 267 9.02 -4.70 -20.24
C ILE A 267 7.78 -3.87 -19.93
N HIS A 268 6.85 -4.43 -19.19
CA HIS A 268 5.65 -3.75 -18.72
C HIS A 268 5.96 -2.93 -17.48
N ILE A 269 5.72 -1.61 -17.54
CA ILE A 269 6.01 -0.70 -16.43
C ILE A 269 4.73 -0.08 -15.88
N GLY A 270 4.50 -0.23 -14.57
CA GLY A 270 3.34 0.31 -13.87
C GLY A 270 2.02 -0.37 -14.24
N GLU A 271 0.97 0.44 -14.44
CA GLU A 271 -0.41 -0.01 -14.66
C GLU A 271 -0.67 -0.39 -16.13
N THR A 272 -0.36 -1.63 -16.51
CA THR A 272 -0.69 -2.19 -17.83
C THR A 272 -1.80 -3.24 -17.70
N LYS A 273 -2.47 -3.59 -18.80
CA LYS A 273 -3.44 -4.70 -18.86
C LYS A 273 -2.85 -6.00 -18.32
N LEU A 274 -1.57 -6.28 -18.62
CA LEU A 274 -0.90 -7.47 -18.12
C LEU A 274 -0.62 -7.38 -16.61
N SER A 275 -0.09 -6.26 -16.11
CA SER A 275 0.18 -6.14 -14.67
C SER A 275 -1.11 -6.16 -13.85
N LYS A 276 -2.21 -5.57 -14.34
CA LYS A 276 -3.55 -5.72 -13.75
C LYS A 276 -4.01 -7.17 -13.71
N LYS A 277 -3.95 -7.87 -14.85
CA LYS A 277 -4.35 -9.28 -14.95
C LYS A 277 -3.58 -10.19 -13.98
N LEU A 278 -2.33 -9.85 -13.67
CA LEU A 278 -1.47 -10.58 -12.75
C LEU A 278 -1.57 -10.13 -11.29
N GLY A 279 -2.41 -9.12 -10.97
CA GLY A 279 -2.51 -8.56 -9.62
C GLY A 279 -1.25 -7.81 -9.17
N LEU A 280 -0.54 -7.20 -10.12
CA LEU A 280 0.73 -6.48 -9.93
C LEU A 280 0.65 -5.02 -10.41
N SER A 281 -0.54 -4.45 -10.57
CA SER A 281 -0.69 -3.04 -10.92
C SER A 281 -0.53 -2.12 -9.69
N PRO A 282 -0.08 -0.86 -9.88
CA PRO A 282 0.18 0.07 -8.79
C PRO A 282 -0.99 0.31 -7.83
N ASP A 283 -2.23 0.27 -8.33
CA ASP A 283 -3.46 0.47 -7.55
C ASP A 283 -3.84 -0.74 -6.66
N ILE A 284 -3.28 -1.92 -6.94
CA ILE A 284 -3.52 -3.16 -6.19
C ILE A 284 -2.39 -3.42 -5.18
N LEU A 285 -1.17 -3.02 -5.52
CA LEU A 285 0.01 -3.27 -4.70
C LEU A 285 0.02 -2.36 -3.46
N PRO A 286 0.49 -2.86 -2.30
CA PRO A 286 0.60 -2.02 -1.11
C PRO A 286 1.52 -0.82 -1.37
N PRO A 287 1.24 0.34 -0.77
CA PRO A 287 2.02 1.55 -0.98
C PRO A 287 3.53 1.33 -0.81
N ASP A 288 4.31 1.86 -1.74
CA ASP A 288 5.77 1.94 -1.69
C ASP A 288 6.49 0.59 -1.77
N THR A 289 5.74 -0.48 -2.04
CA THR A 289 6.29 -1.78 -2.42
C THR A 289 6.71 -1.77 -3.88
N TRP A 290 7.63 -2.66 -4.24
CA TRP A 290 8.10 -2.83 -5.62
C TRP A 290 8.12 -4.32 -5.99
N VAL A 291 7.95 -4.61 -7.27
CA VAL A 291 8.01 -5.95 -7.86
C VAL A 291 8.71 -5.94 -9.21
N ILE A 292 9.58 -6.94 -9.42
CA ILE A 292 10.21 -7.28 -10.69
C ILE A 292 9.91 -8.74 -10.95
N LYS A 293 9.02 -9.03 -11.90
CA LYS A 293 8.57 -10.40 -12.18
C LYS A 293 8.60 -10.70 -13.66
N ARG A 294 9.20 -11.83 -14.05
CA ARG A 294 9.08 -12.36 -15.40
C ARG A 294 7.86 -13.29 -15.51
N ALA A 295 7.12 -13.14 -16.60
CA ALA A 295 6.01 -13.99 -17.00
C ALA A 295 6.18 -14.32 -18.48
N GLY A 296 6.82 -15.47 -18.79
CA GLY A 296 7.17 -15.85 -20.15
C GLY A 296 8.08 -14.81 -20.82
N ASN A 297 7.65 -14.26 -21.95
CA ASN A 297 8.38 -13.24 -22.71
C ASN A 297 8.18 -11.79 -22.19
N CYS A 298 7.52 -11.64 -21.04
CA CYS A 298 7.25 -10.34 -20.43
C CYS A 298 8.01 -10.20 -19.11
N LEU A 299 8.59 -9.04 -18.88
CA LEU A 299 9.08 -8.58 -17.59
C LEU A 299 8.13 -7.51 -17.06
N ILE A 300 7.70 -7.62 -15.82
CA ILE A 300 6.84 -6.67 -15.13
C ILE A 300 7.72 -5.93 -14.12
N ILE A 301 7.75 -4.60 -14.22
CA ILE A 301 8.38 -3.68 -13.27
C ILE A 301 7.26 -2.77 -12.75
N SER A 302 6.85 -2.94 -11.50
CA SER A 302 5.69 -2.25 -10.94
C SER A 302 5.84 -2.07 -9.43
N GLY A 303 5.01 -1.23 -8.83
CA GLY A 303 4.98 -1.04 -7.39
C GLY A 303 3.81 -0.18 -6.94
N GLY A 304 3.51 -0.19 -5.64
CA GLY A 304 2.41 0.62 -5.09
C GLY A 304 2.75 2.10 -5.15
N ASP A 305 2.09 2.83 -6.05
CA ASP A 305 2.31 4.26 -6.28
C ASP A 305 1.26 5.11 -5.57
N ASN A 306 1.57 6.39 -5.37
CA ASN A 306 0.59 7.39 -4.93
C ASN A 306 -0.43 7.71 -6.02
N ASN A 307 -1.59 8.24 -5.62
CA ASN A 307 -2.69 8.64 -6.53
C ASN A 307 -2.72 10.15 -6.86
N LEU A 308 -1.65 10.90 -6.57
CA LEU A 308 -1.65 12.37 -6.61
C LEU A 308 -1.26 12.97 -7.96
N ASN A 309 -0.95 12.14 -8.95
CA ASN A 309 -0.52 12.56 -10.29
C ASN A 309 0.63 13.58 -10.28
N ILE A 310 1.62 13.35 -9.40
CA ILE A 310 2.75 14.26 -9.21
C ILE A 310 4.03 13.74 -9.86
N HIS A 311 4.90 14.65 -10.29
CA HIS A 311 6.25 14.31 -10.70
C HIS A 311 7.06 13.77 -9.50
N PRO A 312 7.84 12.68 -9.68
CA PRO A 312 8.57 12.10 -8.55
C PRO A 312 9.70 12.99 -8.04
N LEU A 313 10.38 13.77 -8.89
CA LEU A 313 11.40 14.70 -8.42
C LEU A 313 10.77 15.84 -7.60
N GLY A 314 11.20 15.99 -6.35
CA GLY A 314 10.74 17.04 -5.44
C GLY A 314 10.57 16.54 -4.01
N LYS A 315 10.07 17.43 -3.15
CA LYS A 315 9.97 17.22 -1.69
C LYS A 315 8.87 16.27 -1.21
N ASN A 316 8.04 15.75 -2.10
CA ASN A 316 6.87 14.95 -1.72
C ASN A 316 7.30 13.61 -1.10
N LEU A 317 6.89 13.35 0.13
CA LEU A 317 7.12 12.09 0.84
C LEU A 317 5.90 11.19 0.69
N VAL A 318 5.71 10.70 -0.54
CA VAL A 318 4.62 9.80 -0.93
C VAL A 318 5.18 8.55 -1.61
N PRO A 319 4.36 7.51 -1.83
CA PRO A 319 4.80 6.28 -2.47
C PRO A 319 5.22 6.44 -3.94
N PHE A 320 6.34 5.81 -4.33
CA PHE A 320 6.83 5.75 -5.72
C PHE A 320 7.34 4.33 -6.09
N GLY A 321 6.56 3.32 -5.72
CA GLY A 321 6.92 1.90 -5.87
C GLY A 321 7.37 1.52 -7.28
N THR A 322 6.72 2.00 -8.34
CA THR A 322 7.12 1.67 -9.73
C THR A 322 8.50 2.23 -10.06
N LEU A 323 8.79 3.46 -9.65
CA LEU A 323 10.12 4.06 -9.85
C LEU A 323 11.19 3.30 -9.08
N TYR A 324 10.89 2.86 -7.86
CA TYR A 324 11.83 2.06 -7.07
C TYR A 324 12.05 0.66 -7.65
N ALA A 325 11.01 0.04 -8.23
CA ALA A 325 11.16 -1.21 -8.99
C ALA A 325 12.12 -1.03 -10.17
N THR A 326 12.05 0.11 -10.87
CA THR A 326 13.01 0.45 -11.93
C THR A 326 14.43 0.59 -11.38
N TYR A 327 14.63 1.26 -10.25
CA TYR A 327 15.95 1.37 -9.63
C TYR A 327 16.50 0.02 -9.16
N GLU A 328 15.67 -0.85 -8.58
CA GLU A 328 16.04 -2.22 -8.24
C GLU A 328 16.45 -3.02 -9.49
N PHE A 329 15.75 -2.82 -10.61
CA PHE A 329 16.10 -3.47 -11.87
C PHE A 329 17.47 -2.99 -12.38
N LEU A 330 17.67 -1.67 -12.43
CA LEU A 330 18.92 -1.06 -12.88
C LEU A 330 20.11 -1.47 -12.00
N GLU A 331 19.96 -1.52 -10.68
CA GLU A 331 21.02 -1.93 -9.78
C GLU A 331 21.35 -3.43 -9.86
N ARG A 332 20.34 -4.29 -9.97
CA ARG A 332 20.51 -5.75 -9.89
C ARG A 332 20.86 -6.40 -11.22
N PHE A 333 20.24 -5.94 -12.31
CA PHE A 333 20.37 -6.57 -13.63
C PHE A 333 21.32 -5.82 -14.54
N VAL A 334 21.36 -4.48 -14.44
CA VAL A 334 22.29 -3.66 -15.23
C VAL A 334 23.57 -3.39 -14.44
N GLY A 335 23.53 -3.32 -13.11
CA GLY A 335 24.68 -3.06 -12.26
C GLY A 335 24.95 -1.57 -12.00
N VAL A 336 23.97 -0.70 -12.25
CA VAL A 336 24.07 0.74 -12.00
C VAL A 336 24.31 1.03 -10.52
N ARG A 337 25.10 2.05 -10.20
CA ARG A 337 25.28 2.56 -8.83
C ARG A 337 25.23 4.09 -8.81
N TRP A 338 24.66 4.65 -7.75
CA TRP A 338 24.63 6.08 -7.49
C TRP A 338 25.24 6.35 -6.12
N TYR A 339 26.42 6.97 -6.10
CA TYR A 339 27.19 7.27 -4.89
C TYR A 339 27.03 8.73 -4.45
N TRP A 340 26.77 9.64 -5.40
CA TRP A 340 26.70 11.09 -5.17
C TRP A 340 25.73 11.75 -6.18
N PRO A 341 25.18 12.96 -5.92
CA PRO A 341 24.44 13.73 -6.92
C PRO A 341 25.26 14.04 -8.17
N GLY A 342 24.58 14.13 -9.32
CA GLY A 342 25.21 14.44 -10.60
C GLY A 342 25.75 13.22 -11.35
N ASN A 343 26.45 13.49 -12.45
CA ASN A 343 26.96 12.46 -13.36
C ASN A 343 28.23 11.77 -12.84
N ASP A 344 29.09 12.50 -12.14
CA ASP A 344 30.30 12.03 -11.48
C ASP A 344 30.02 11.07 -10.33
N GLY A 345 28.85 11.20 -9.68
CA GLY A 345 28.36 10.26 -8.68
C GLY A 345 27.69 9.00 -9.24
N ARG A 346 27.60 8.83 -10.55
CA ARG A 346 26.90 7.71 -11.20
C ARG A 346 27.88 6.77 -11.88
N PHE A 347 27.77 5.49 -11.57
CA PHE A 347 28.47 4.41 -12.26
C PHE A 347 27.48 3.56 -13.07
N VAL A 348 27.74 3.40 -14.37
CA VAL A 348 26.97 2.53 -15.27
C VAL A 348 27.95 1.61 -16.01
N PRO A 349 27.94 0.28 -15.76
CA PRO A 349 28.82 -0.64 -16.47
C PRO A 349 28.40 -0.76 -17.95
N GLU A 350 29.38 -0.96 -18.82
CA GLU A 350 29.13 -1.18 -20.25
C GLU A 350 28.76 -2.64 -20.52
N HIS A 351 27.65 -2.85 -21.23
CA HIS A 351 27.16 -4.18 -21.59
C HIS A 351 26.87 -4.26 -23.10
N LYS A 352 27.13 -5.42 -23.69
CA LYS A 352 26.61 -5.76 -25.03
C LYS A 352 25.25 -6.45 -24.96
N ASN A 353 24.99 -7.15 -23.85
CA ASN A 353 23.79 -7.95 -23.65
C ASN A 353 23.18 -7.61 -22.29
N ILE A 354 21.86 -7.42 -22.25
CA ILE A 354 21.08 -7.38 -21.01
C ILE A 354 20.11 -8.55 -21.07
N ILE A 355 20.29 -9.50 -20.16
CA ILE A 355 19.56 -10.78 -20.13
C ILE A 355 18.89 -10.92 -18.77
N VAL A 356 17.62 -11.34 -18.78
CA VAL A 356 16.84 -11.60 -17.58
C VAL A 356 16.37 -13.06 -17.60
N ASN A 357 16.90 -13.87 -16.71
CA ASN A 357 16.44 -15.25 -16.51
C ASN A 357 15.09 -15.25 -15.78
N SER A 358 14.70 -16.37 -15.20
CA SER A 358 13.53 -16.39 -14.31
C SER A 358 13.76 -15.45 -13.12
N VAL A 359 12.82 -14.52 -12.91
CA VAL A 359 12.88 -13.56 -11.81
C VAL A 359 11.48 -13.38 -11.22
N ASN A 360 11.42 -13.39 -9.89
CA ASN A 360 10.26 -13.00 -9.10
C ASN A 360 10.78 -12.32 -7.83
N LEU A 361 11.18 -11.06 -7.97
CA LEU A 361 11.69 -10.24 -6.88
C LEU A 361 10.66 -9.21 -6.48
N GLN A 362 10.68 -8.87 -5.21
CA GLN A 362 9.84 -7.83 -4.66
C GLN A 362 10.41 -7.38 -3.33
N GLY A 363 9.98 -6.21 -2.89
CA GLY A 363 10.39 -5.68 -1.61
C GLY A 363 9.52 -4.54 -1.15
N SER A 364 9.79 -4.13 0.07
CA SER A 364 9.20 -2.95 0.68
C SER A 364 10.27 -2.26 1.53
N PRO A 365 10.19 -0.94 1.69
CA PRO A 365 11.07 -0.25 2.61
C PRO A 365 10.81 -0.70 4.04
N SER A 366 11.87 -0.78 4.85
CA SER A 366 11.76 -1.08 6.28
C SER A 366 11.21 0.09 7.10
N TYR A 367 11.38 1.32 6.59
CA TYR A 367 10.91 2.54 7.24
C TYR A 367 9.80 3.19 6.40
N GLU A 368 8.68 3.53 7.07
CA GLU A 368 7.51 4.14 6.43
C GLU A 368 7.81 5.51 5.81
N THR A 369 8.78 6.24 6.35
CA THR A 369 9.25 7.52 5.78
C THR A 369 10.77 7.51 5.72
N ARG A 370 11.33 7.89 4.58
CA ARG A 370 12.76 7.96 4.30
C ARG A 370 13.06 9.34 3.73
N TYR A 371 13.78 10.12 4.50
CA TYR A 371 14.06 11.52 4.21
C TYR A 371 15.42 11.90 4.79
N VAL A 372 16.06 12.89 4.17
CA VAL A 372 17.30 13.48 4.65
C VAL A 372 16.99 14.93 4.99
N PHE A 373 17.18 15.27 6.27
CA PHE A 373 17.10 16.63 6.78
C PHE A 373 18.40 17.37 6.38
N TYR A 374 18.31 18.65 6.00
CA TYR A 374 19.39 19.55 5.52
C TYR A 374 19.60 19.70 3.99
N GLY A 375 20.21 20.85 3.65
CA GLY A 375 20.22 21.48 2.34
C GLY A 375 21.11 20.82 1.28
N ILE A 376 20.90 21.28 0.05
CA ILE A 376 21.66 20.88 -1.13
C ILE A 376 23.13 21.33 -0.92
N PRO A 377 24.11 20.41 -1.03
CA PRO A 377 25.52 20.79 -0.89
C PRO A 377 25.92 21.89 -1.88
N GLU A 378 26.90 22.71 -1.49
CA GLU A 378 27.46 23.72 -2.38
C GLU A 378 27.98 23.07 -3.68
N GLY A 379 27.70 23.69 -4.82
CA GLY A 379 28.07 23.17 -6.14
C GLY A 379 27.12 22.10 -6.71
N ILE A 380 26.11 21.65 -5.96
CA ILE A 380 25.08 20.72 -6.45
C ILE A 380 23.82 21.49 -6.84
N THR A 381 23.26 21.15 -8.00
CA THR A 381 21.99 21.75 -8.42
C THR A 381 20.82 21.14 -7.64
N VAL A 382 19.73 21.90 -7.48
CA VAL A 382 18.49 21.40 -6.86
C VAL A 382 17.98 20.15 -7.57
N GLU A 383 18.07 20.13 -8.90
CA GLU A 383 17.63 19.00 -9.71
C GLU A 383 18.46 17.74 -9.46
N ASP A 384 19.79 17.85 -9.45
CA ASP A 384 20.69 16.71 -9.19
C ASP A 384 20.49 16.13 -7.80
N ALA A 385 20.27 17.00 -6.81
CA ALA A 385 19.95 16.58 -5.45
C ALA A 385 18.65 15.76 -5.40
N TRP A 386 17.55 16.25 -6.01
CA TRP A 386 16.28 15.51 -6.04
C TRP A 386 16.39 14.19 -6.80
N LYS A 387 17.11 14.15 -7.93
CA LYS A 387 17.37 12.90 -8.67
C LYS A 387 18.09 11.89 -7.80
N TRP A 388 19.17 12.32 -7.15
CA TRP A 388 19.95 11.43 -6.28
C TRP A 388 19.14 10.93 -5.09
N TRP A 389 18.40 11.81 -4.43
CA TRP A 389 17.52 11.42 -3.33
C TRP A 389 16.46 10.39 -3.75
N ARG A 390 15.88 10.51 -4.95
CA ARG A 390 14.97 9.48 -5.48
C ARG A 390 15.66 8.17 -5.79
N ARG A 391 16.87 8.19 -6.35
CA ARG A 391 17.70 6.99 -6.57
C ARG A 391 18.06 6.29 -5.25
N MET A 392 18.22 7.05 -4.17
CA MET A 392 18.34 6.56 -2.80
C MET A 392 17.02 6.13 -2.16
N ARG A 393 15.93 6.11 -2.93
CA ARG A 393 14.57 5.70 -2.52
C ARG A 393 14.00 6.54 -1.38
N LEU A 394 14.37 7.83 -1.28
CA LEU A 394 13.66 8.76 -0.40
C LEU A 394 12.21 8.88 -0.86
N GLY A 395 11.29 8.87 0.10
CA GLY A 395 9.84 8.77 -0.09
C GLY A 395 9.17 8.40 1.22
N GLY A 396 7.88 8.07 1.16
CA GLY A 396 7.19 7.56 2.34
C GLY A 396 5.74 7.24 2.10
N VAL A 397 5.16 6.43 2.98
CA VAL A 397 3.74 6.05 2.93
C VAL A 397 2.91 6.94 3.85
N SER A 398 3.49 7.38 4.96
CA SER A 398 2.73 7.96 6.07
C SER A 398 2.82 9.49 6.13
N GLY A 399 3.49 10.12 5.18
CA GLY A 399 3.77 11.56 5.15
C GLY A 399 5.08 11.95 5.84
N ASN A 400 5.22 13.24 6.11
CA ASN A 400 6.37 13.79 6.81
C ASN A 400 6.12 13.78 8.33
N PRO A 401 6.77 12.89 9.11
CA PRO A 401 6.66 12.91 10.57
C PRO A 401 7.50 14.05 11.20
N PHE A 402 8.33 14.75 10.42
CA PHE A 402 9.13 15.86 10.92
C PHE A 402 8.24 17.10 11.06
N GLY A 403 7.94 17.47 12.30
CA GLY A 403 7.43 18.79 12.61
C GLY A 403 8.46 19.84 12.23
N MET A 404 8.11 20.72 11.30
CA MET A 404 8.86 21.94 11.04
C MET A 404 7.87 23.04 10.67
N HIS A 405 8.04 24.20 11.31
CA HIS A 405 7.32 25.47 11.15
C HIS A 405 6.01 25.37 10.34
N SER A 406 4.95 24.80 10.93
CA SER A 406 3.74 24.41 10.20
C SER A 406 2.95 25.55 9.55
N PHE A 407 3.24 26.79 9.96
CA PHE A 407 2.41 27.95 9.67
C PHE A 407 3.13 29.00 8.81
N THR A 408 4.17 28.61 8.08
CA THR A 408 5.01 29.53 7.28
C THR A 408 4.27 30.23 6.14
N ASP A 409 3.09 29.77 5.74
CA ASP A 409 2.28 30.37 4.66
C ASP A 409 1.00 31.07 5.17
N TRP A 410 0.81 31.15 6.49
CA TRP A 410 -0.41 31.70 7.07
C TRP A 410 -0.49 33.21 6.94
N ASN A 411 0.63 33.93 6.99
CA ASN A 411 0.69 35.37 6.73
C ASN A 411 0.09 35.71 5.37
N GLU A 412 0.46 34.95 4.33
CA GLU A 412 -0.06 35.11 2.97
C GLU A 412 -1.54 34.74 2.87
N LYS A 413 -1.95 33.63 3.50
CA LYS A 413 -3.34 33.12 3.40
C LYS A 413 -4.35 33.95 4.20
N TYR A 414 -4.00 34.30 5.43
CA TYR A 414 -4.94 34.77 6.46
C TYR A 414 -4.56 36.12 7.05
N GLY A 415 -3.32 36.58 6.88
CA GLY A 415 -2.76 37.78 7.50
C GLY A 415 -3.59 39.05 7.35
N LYS A 416 -4.13 39.28 6.16
CA LYS A 416 -4.93 40.48 5.85
C LYS A 416 -6.34 40.46 6.45
N GLN A 417 -6.95 39.28 6.51
CA GLN A 417 -8.35 39.11 6.92
C GLN A 417 -8.48 38.86 8.43
N HIS A 418 -7.47 38.22 9.00
CA HIS A 418 -7.43 37.74 10.38
C HIS A 418 -6.14 38.14 11.09
N PRO A 419 -5.81 39.45 11.18
CA PRO A 419 -4.61 39.88 11.89
C PRO A 419 -4.57 39.38 13.35
N GLU A 420 -5.72 39.23 14.00
CA GLU A 420 -5.88 38.73 15.38
C GLU A 420 -5.46 37.26 15.58
N TRP A 421 -5.30 36.49 14.51
CA TRP A 421 -4.79 35.12 14.55
C TRP A 421 -3.28 35.06 14.83
N PHE A 422 -2.55 36.13 14.54
CA PHE A 422 -1.08 36.20 14.68
C PHE A 422 -0.69 36.67 16.08
N ALA A 423 0.50 36.31 16.55
CA ALA A 423 0.96 36.67 17.89
C ALA A 423 1.06 38.19 18.09
N LEU A 424 0.45 38.70 19.16
CA LEU A 424 0.65 40.07 19.64
C LEU A 424 2.09 40.23 20.13
N GLN A 425 2.81 41.22 19.63
CA GLN A 425 4.20 41.51 20.00
C GLN A 425 4.25 42.56 21.13
N LEU A 426 5.43 42.72 21.75
CA LEU A 426 5.64 43.66 22.86
C LEU A 426 5.38 45.12 22.48
N ASN A 427 5.56 45.49 21.21
CA ASN A 427 5.27 46.83 20.70
C ASN A 427 3.77 47.07 20.43
N GLY A 428 2.90 46.09 20.69
CA GLY A 428 1.45 46.17 20.46
C GLY A 428 1.01 45.79 19.04
N GLU A 429 1.94 45.48 18.14
CA GLU A 429 1.65 45.08 16.76
C GLU A 429 1.58 43.56 16.59
N ARG A 430 1.20 43.09 15.40
CA ARG A 430 1.19 41.67 15.03
C ARG A 430 2.02 41.45 13.78
N LEU A 431 2.68 40.30 13.70
CA LEU A 431 3.49 39.91 12.54
C LEU A 431 2.61 39.12 11.56
N ASN A 432 1.61 39.78 10.98
CA ASN A 432 0.61 39.16 10.07
C ASN A 432 0.85 39.45 8.59
N GLU A 433 1.76 40.36 8.26
CA GLU A 433 2.06 40.69 6.85
C GLU A 433 2.90 39.60 6.17
N PRO A 434 2.75 39.37 4.86
CA PRO A 434 3.63 38.49 4.07
C PRO A 434 5.10 38.86 4.24
N GLN A 435 5.99 37.87 4.29
CA GLN A 435 7.44 38.06 4.42
C GLN A 435 8.20 37.00 3.63
N ASP A 436 9.29 37.39 2.96
CA ASP A 436 10.16 36.42 2.29
C ASP A 436 11.05 35.65 3.28
N ASP A 437 11.32 36.26 4.44
CA ASP A 437 12.11 35.68 5.53
C ASP A 437 11.18 35.01 6.55
N GLU A 438 11.19 33.67 6.58
CA GLU A 438 10.34 32.88 7.49
C GLU A 438 10.58 33.22 8.96
N HIS A 439 11.79 33.63 9.33
CA HIS A 439 12.11 34.01 10.70
C HIS A 439 11.48 35.35 11.10
N LYS A 440 10.86 36.10 10.17
CA LYS A 440 10.14 37.34 10.43
C LYS A 440 8.62 37.19 10.44
N LYS A 441 8.09 36.00 10.12
CA LYS A 441 6.65 35.73 10.08
C LYS A 441 5.99 35.62 11.46
N GLY A 442 6.80 35.54 12.53
CA GLY A 442 6.29 35.46 13.90
C GLY A 442 5.56 34.14 14.19
N HIS A 443 4.86 34.09 15.33
CA HIS A 443 4.03 32.93 15.71
C HIS A 443 2.54 33.26 15.58
N LEU A 444 1.70 32.25 15.75
CA LEU A 444 0.25 32.42 15.89
C LEU A 444 -0.14 32.65 17.36
N CYS A 445 -1.34 33.17 17.58
CA CYS A 445 -1.96 33.23 18.89
C CYS A 445 -2.59 31.87 19.24
N TYR A 446 -1.84 31.02 19.94
CA TYR A 446 -2.26 29.63 20.28
C TYR A 446 -3.51 29.52 21.18
N THR A 447 -3.98 30.62 21.75
CA THR A 447 -5.22 30.66 22.53
C THR A 447 -6.42 31.21 21.76
N ASN A 448 -6.24 31.62 20.50
CA ASN A 448 -7.36 32.04 19.66
C ASN A 448 -8.10 30.78 19.17
N SER A 449 -9.40 30.69 19.45
CA SER A 449 -10.22 29.53 19.07
C SER A 449 -10.34 29.37 17.56
N GLU A 450 -10.43 30.48 16.81
CA GLU A 450 -10.55 30.43 15.35
C GLU A 450 -9.29 29.87 14.68
N VAL A 451 -8.12 30.13 15.26
CA VAL A 451 -6.85 29.51 14.82
C VAL A 451 -6.92 27.99 15.01
N ILE A 452 -7.35 27.52 16.18
CA ILE A 452 -7.48 26.09 16.47
C ILE A 452 -8.46 25.44 15.49
N ASP A 453 -9.63 26.05 15.29
CA ASP A 453 -10.66 25.56 14.39
C ASP A 453 -10.15 25.47 12.94
N LYS A 454 -9.41 26.48 12.49
CA LYS A 454 -8.87 26.49 11.13
C LYS A 454 -7.78 25.43 10.92
N VAL A 455 -6.91 25.21 11.91
CA VAL A 455 -5.92 24.11 11.83
C VAL A 455 -6.62 22.74 11.76
N ILE A 456 -7.68 22.55 12.55
CA ILE A 456 -8.48 21.32 12.52
C ILE A 456 -9.14 21.12 11.16
N GLU A 457 -9.69 22.17 10.57
CA GLU A 457 -10.27 22.15 9.23
C GLU A 457 -9.24 21.72 8.18
N GLU A 458 -8.10 22.42 8.09
CA GLU A 458 -7.03 22.09 7.13
C GLU A 458 -6.49 20.66 7.31
N ALA A 459 -6.34 20.20 8.57
CA ALA A 459 -5.90 18.84 8.86
C ALA A 459 -6.91 17.78 8.38
N ARG A 460 -8.21 17.99 8.61
CA ARG A 460 -9.27 17.09 8.13
C ARG A 460 -9.32 17.05 6.61
N GLU A 461 -9.25 18.21 5.95
CA GLU A 461 -9.20 18.29 4.48
C GLU A 461 -7.98 17.53 3.92
N LYS A 462 -6.83 17.65 4.58
CA LYS A 462 -5.61 16.97 4.19
C LYS A 462 -5.73 15.46 4.33
N PHE A 463 -6.24 14.94 5.45
CA PHE A 463 -6.44 13.50 5.64
C PHE A 463 -7.51 12.93 4.70
N ASN A 464 -8.59 13.67 4.45
CA ASN A 464 -9.64 13.25 3.52
C ASN A 464 -9.14 13.17 2.08
N SER A 465 -8.31 14.13 1.65
CA SER A 465 -7.76 14.16 0.29
C SER A 465 -6.60 13.17 0.09
N GLN A 466 -5.94 12.72 1.17
CA GLN A 466 -4.80 11.81 1.12
C GLN A 466 -4.97 10.65 2.13
N PRO A 467 -5.73 9.60 1.80
CA PRO A 467 -6.08 8.54 2.74
C PRO A 467 -4.88 7.80 3.37
N ASP A 468 -3.75 7.71 2.67
CA ASP A 468 -2.54 7.04 3.18
C ASP A 468 -1.73 7.89 4.17
N LEU A 469 -1.97 9.21 4.19
CA LEU A 469 -1.28 10.14 5.08
C LEU A 469 -1.67 9.85 6.53
N LYS A 470 -0.70 9.57 7.41
CA LYS A 470 -0.96 9.33 8.84
C LYS A 470 -0.70 10.52 9.73
N TYR A 471 0.22 11.41 9.34
CA TYR A 471 0.67 12.53 10.16
C TYR A 471 0.27 13.88 9.54
N PHE A 472 -0.20 14.81 10.37
CA PHE A 472 -0.35 16.21 10.02
C PHE A 472 0.40 17.06 11.05
N THR A 473 1.50 17.68 10.63
CA THR A 473 2.42 18.32 11.56
C THR A 473 1.87 19.63 12.09
N VAL A 474 1.82 19.78 13.41
CA VAL A 474 1.49 21.03 14.09
C VAL A 474 2.67 21.45 14.96
N MET A 475 3.49 22.36 14.43
CA MET A 475 4.69 22.84 15.11
C MET A 475 4.85 24.35 14.97
N PRO A 476 5.16 25.09 16.06
CA PRO A 476 5.49 26.50 16.00
C PRO A 476 6.73 26.76 15.12
N GLY A 477 6.88 28.01 14.69
CA GLY A 477 8.15 28.51 14.16
C GLY A 477 9.24 28.55 15.23
N ASP A 478 10.49 28.80 14.83
CA ASP A 478 11.57 28.97 15.79
C ASP A 478 11.38 30.22 16.66
N SER A 479 12.15 30.28 17.77
CA SER A 479 12.30 31.47 18.62
C SER A 479 11.05 31.91 19.40
N ASN A 480 10.52 31.03 20.26
CA ASN A 480 9.45 31.39 21.21
C ASN A 480 9.76 32.63 22.06
N GLU A 481 11.01 32.81 22.49
CA GLU A 481 11.41 33.98 23.27
C GLU A 481 11.12 35.31 22.55
N ARG A 482 11.20 35.31 21.23
CA ARG A 482 11.03 36.51 20.41
C ARG A 482 9.60 36.70 19.93
N TYR A 483 8.94 35.62 19.54
CA TYR A 483 7.69 35.70 18.76
C TYR A 483 6.45 35.19 19.48
N TYR A 484 6.59 34.64 20.69
CA TYR A 484 5.44 34.16 21.45
C TYR A 484 4.47 35.29 21.80
N CYS A 485 3.18 35.01 21.68
CA CYS A 485 2.10 35.99 21.81
C CYS A 485 2.04 36.62 23.21
N GLN A 486 2.00 37.95 23.25
CA GLN A 486 1.95 38.77 24.46
C GLN A 486 0.52 39.00 24.98
N CYS A 487 -0.49 38.38 24.38
CA CYS A 487 -1.86 38.50 24.88
C CYS A 487 -1.99 37.82 26.26
N LYS A 488 -2.92 38.31 27.10
CA LYS A 488 -3.11 37.82 28.48
C LYS A 488 -3.32 36.30 28.56
N ASN A 489 -4.02 35.71 27.59
CA ASN A 489 -4.33 34.28 27.57
C ASN A 489 -3.11 33.43 27.21
N CYS A 490 -2.28 33.86 26.27
CA CYS A 490 -1.04 33.15 25.93
C CYS A 490 -0.04 33.27 27.09
N GLN A 491 0.12 34.47 27.65
CA GLN A 491 1.06 34.70 28.76
C GLN A 491 0.70 33.91 30.03
N SER A 492 -0.58 33.64 30.28
CA SER A 492 -1.00 32.81 31.43
C SER A 492 -0.60 31.33 31.30
N MET A 493 -0.23 30.87 30.10
CA MET A 493 0.24 29.50 29.86
C MET A 493 1.78 29.36 29.96
N VAL A 494 2.52 30.47 30.05
CA VAL A 494 3.98 30.45 30.14
C VAL A 494 4.41 30.12 31.56
N ARG A 495 5.27 29.10 31.70
CA ARG A 495 5.78 28.67 33.01
C ARG A 495 7.12 29.35 33.31
N GLN A 496 7.05 30.56 33.87
CA GLN A 496 8.23 31.42 34.09
C GLN A 496 9.30 30.82 35.01
N ASN A 497 8.93 29.89 35.91
CA ASN A 497 9.85 29.26 36.86
C ASN A 497 10.53 27.99 36.31
N GLU A 498 10.24 27.59 35.08
CA GLU A 498 10.89 26.46 34.42
C GLU A 498 12.24 26.87 33.79
N VAL A 499 13.11 25.90 33.54
CA VAL A 499 14.32 26.13 32.74
C VAL A 499 13.96 26.66 31.36
N GLU A 500 14.82 27.49 30.78
CA GLU A 500 14.57 28.27 29.55
C GLU A 500 13.90 27.46 28.43
N GLY A 501 14.45 26.29 28.09
CA GLY A 501 13.91 25.41 27.05
C GLY A 501 12.55 24.78 27.34
N LYS A 502 11.98 24.95 28.55
CA LYS A 502 10.69 24.40 28.98
C LYS A 502 9.61 25.44 29.25
N LYS A 503 9.96 26.74 29.30
CA LYS A 503 9.04 27.85 29.65
C LYS A 503 7.75 27.84 28.83
N TYR A 504 7.85 27.50 27.54
CA TYR A 504 6.74 27.53 26.58
C TYR A 504 6.11 26.16 26.30
N SER A 505 6.68 25.07 26.82
CA SER A 505 6.23 23.71 26.47
C SER A 505 4.76 23.48 26.79
N TYR A 506 4.29 23.96 27.94
CA TYR A 506 2.89 23.81 28.32
C TYR A 506 1.94 24.49 27.34
N ALA A 507 2.28 25.70 26.89
CA ALA A 507 1.47 26.43 25.92
C ALA A 507 1.40 25.71 24.56
N ILE A 508 2.55 25.29 24.03
CA ILE A 508 2.65 24.62 22.73
C ILE A 508 1.90 23.30 22.76
N TRP A 509 2.18 22.44 23.75
CA TRP A 509 1.53 21.13 23.82
C TRP A 509 0.05 21.23 24.17
N SER A 510 -0.40 22.26 24.89
CA SER A 510 -1.84 22.50 25.08
C SER A 510 -2.56 22.82 23.77
N PHE A 511 -1.92 23.58 22.88
CA PHE A 511 -2.46 23.86 21.54
C PHE A 511 -2.50 22.60 20.66
N VAL A 512 -1.38 21.88 20.58
CA VAL A 512 -1.27 20.62 19.81
C VAL A 512 -2.27 19.57 20.32
N ASN A 513 -2.38 19.38 21.63
CA ASN A 513 -3.28 18.39 22.22
C ASN A 513 -4.75 18.67 21.92
N LYS A 514 -5.18 19.94 21.92
CA LYS A 514 -6.56 20.31 21.55
C LYS A 514 -6.87 19.93 20.11
N ILE A 515 -5.95 20.20 19.18
CA ILE A 515 -6.10 19.83 17.78
C ILE A 515 -6.15 18.30 17.65
N ALA A 516 -5.23 17.59 18.30
CA ALA A 516 -5.18 16.12 18.28
C ALA A 516 -6.48 15.49 18.83
N GLU A 517 -7.04 16.03 19.91
CA GLU A 517 -8.30 15.57 20.49
C GLU A 517 -9.47 15.70 19.51
N GLU A 518 -9.59 16.84 18.82
CA GLU A 518 -10.65 17.07 17.84
C GLU A 518 -10.46 16.26 16.54
N ILE A 519 -9.22 16.00 16.14
CA ILE A 519 -8.91 15.17 14.97
C ILE A 519 -9.24 13.71 15.27
N ARG A 520 -8.92 13.20 16.47
CA ARG A 520 -9.23 11.82 16.87
C ARG A 520 -10.72 11.48 16.79
N LYS A 521 -11.61 12.46 16.97
CA LYS A 521 -13.07 12.26 16.86
C LYS A 521 -13.53 11.87 15.46
N THR A 522 -12.85 12.36 14.42
CA THR A 522 -13.22 12.10 13.02
C THR A 522 -12.23 11.20 12.29
N HIS A 523 -10.97 11.15 12.73
CA HIS A 523 -9.87 10.40 12.15
C HIS A 523 -9.06 9.69 13.26
N PRO A 524 -9.62 8.64 13.90
CA PRO A 524 -9.06 8.03 15.10
C PRO A 524 -7.71 7.32 14.89
N ASP A 525 -7.35 7.04 13.65
CA ASP A 525 -6.13 6.38 13.18
C ASP A 525 -5.14 7.36 12.52
N ARG A 526 -5.29 8.66 12.78
CA ARG A 526 -4.38 9.73 12.34
C ARG A 526 -3.72 10.42 13.53
N PHE A 527 -2.57 11.05 13.27
CA PHE A 527 -1.69 11.64 14.27
C PHE A 527 -1.40 13.11 13.95
N ILE A 528 -1.28 13.91 15.00
CA ILE A 528 -0.90 15.32 14.96
C ILE A 528 0.48 15.48 15.58
#